data_AF-A0A7C4DMY2-F1
#
_entry.id   AF-A0A7C4DMY2-F1
#
_cell.length_a   1.000
_cell.length_b   1.000
_cell.length_c   1.000
_cell.angle_alpha   90.00
_cell.angle_beta   90.00
_cell.angle_gamma   90.00
#
_symmetry.space_group_name_H-M   'P 1'
#
loop_
_entity.id
_entity.type
_entity.pdbx_description
1 polymer ?
#
loop_
_entity_poly.entity_id
_entity_poly.type
_entity_poly.pdbx_seq_one_letter_code
_entity_poly.pdbx_strand_id
1 'polypeptide(L)'
;WLITAPVFERIEIALDPAYYPGGKFVITARHQGPENIHVQRAWLNGEELSRAFIYHREIVGGGELTLDLGPEPDLAWGTGPPDLPPSMSTGSLFSP
;
A
#
# COMPACT_ATOMS: atom_id res chain seq x y z
N TRP A 1 3.17 5.23 -5.05
CA TRP A 1 4.01 4.08 -4.66
C TRP A 1 3.19 2.81 -4.86
N LEU A 2 3.64 1.92 -5.75
CA LEU A 2 2.98 0.62 -5.94
C LEU A 2 3.25 -0.29 -4.73
N ILE A 3 2.29 -1.14 -4.39
CA ILE A 3 2.39 -2.11 -3.30
C ILE A 3 2.82 -3.46 -3.87
N THR A 4 3.77 -4.10 -3.19
CA THR A 4 4.18 -5.48 -3.45
C THR A 4 4.25 -6.23 -2.13
N ALA A 5 4.35 -7.57 -2.20
CA ALA A 5 4.57 -8.37 -1.00
C ALA A 5 5.97 -8.08 -0.42
N PRO A 6 6.07 -7.69 0.87
CA PRO A 6 7.35 -7.42 1.51
C PRO A 6 8.04 -8.72 1.97
N VAL A 7 9.37 -8.64 2.11
CA VAL A 7 10.21 -9.75 2.58
C VAL A 7 10.18 -9.91 4.11
N PHE A 8 9.82 -8.85 4.84
CA PHE A 8 9.80 -8.85 6.30
C PHE A 8 8.37 -8.71 6.82
N GLU A 9 8.08 -9.34 7.96
CA GLU A 9 6.79 -9.21 8.66
C GLU A 9 6.52 -7.78 9.12
N ARG A 10 7.56 -7.01 9.49
CA ARG A 10 7.41 -5.64 9.97
C ARG A 10 8.56 -4.76 9.50
N ILE A 11 8.20 -3.58 8.98
CA ILE A 11 9.14 -2.55 8.53
C ILE A 11 8.72 -1.24 9.19
N GLU A 12 9.64 -0.53 9.82
CA GLU A 12 9.41 0.82 10.34
C GLU A 12 10.31 1.81 9.62
N ILE A 13 9.70 2.82 9.00
CA ILE A 13 10.39 3.91 8.33
C ILE A 13 10.28 5.13 9.23
N ALA A 14 11.41 5.53 9.84
CA ALA A 14 11.49 6.80 10.54
C ALA A 14 11.50 7.94 9.51
N LEU A 15 10.59 8.90 9.69
CA LEU A 15 10.49 10.08 8.83
C LEU A 15 11.27 11.24 9.45
N ASP A 16 12.02 11.97 8.63
CA ASP A 16 12.77 13.13 9.09
C ASP A 16 11.81 14.28 9.45
N PRO A 17 11.77 14.72 10.72
CA PRO A 17 10.86 15.78 11.16
C PRO A 17 11.13 17.14 10.50
N ALA A 18 12.31 17.36 9.91
CA ALA A 18 12.59 18.58 9.16
C ALA A 18 11.77 18.66 7.85
N TYR A 19 11.34 17.52 7.31
CA TYR A 19 10.63 17.44 6.03
C TYR A 19 9.21 16.89 6.16
N TYR A 20 8.96 15.97 7.10
CA TYR A 20 7.71 15.23 7.21
C TYR A 20 7.23 15.13 8.66
N PRO A 21 6.02 15.64 8.99
CA PRO A 21 5.53 15.68 10.37
C PRO A 21 5.02 14.34 10.90
N GLY A 22 4.84 13.32 10.04
CA GLY A 22 4.23 12.04 10.39
C GLY A 22 5.06 11.15 11.34
N GLY A 23 6.33 11.49 11.59
CA GLY A 23 7.21 10.82 12.54
C GLY A 23 7.68 9.43 12.10
N LYS A 24 6.77 8.50 11.83
CA LYS A 24 7.08 7.18 11.26
C LYS A 24 5.94 6.61 10.44
N PHE A 25 6.30 5.78 9.47
CA PHE A 25 5.38 4.95 8.71
C PHE A 25 5.74 3.47 8.90
N VAL A 26 4.74 2.67 9.24
CA VAL A 26 4.90 1.25 9.54
C VAL A 26 4.28 0.43 8.42
N ILE A 27 4.94 -0.66 8.03
CA ILE A 27 4.37 -1.68 7.16
C ILE A 27 4.36 -2.99 7.94
N THR A 28 3.19 -3.60 8.08
CA THR A 28 3.00 -4.89 8.76
C THR A 28 2.43 -5.89 7.76
N ALA A 29 3.14 -7.00 7.53
CA ALA A 29 2.71 -8.10 6.68
C ALA A 29 2.28 -9.30 7.52
N ARG A 30 0.97 -9.55 7.55
CA ARG A 30 0.37 -10.69 8.22
C ARG A 30 0.57 -11.94 7.36
N HIS A 31 0.81 -13.06 8.05
CA HIS A 31 1.05 -14.37 7.43
C HIS A 31 2.25 -14.38 6.47
N GLN A 32 3.23 -13.50 6.64
CA GLN A 32 4.43 -13.50 5.80
C GLN A 32 5.19 -14.83 5.95
N GLY A 33 5.64 -15.38 4.82
CA GLY A 33 6.35 -16.65 4.79
C GLY A 33 6.73 -17.04 3.38
N PRO A 34 7.51 -18.13 3.21
CA PRO A 34 8.03 -18.56 1.90
C PRO A 34 6.93 -18.94 0.90
N GLU A 35 5.77 -19.37 1.38
CA GLU A 35 4.61 -19.71 0.54
C GLU A 35 3.68 -18.52 0.31
N ASN A 36 3.59 -17.60 1.28
CA ASN A 36 2.62 -16.51 1.27
C ASN A 36 3.20 -15.25 0.62
N ILE A 37 3.28 -15.28 -0.72
CA ILE A 37 3.91 -14.25 -1.54
C ILE A 37 2.92 -13.31 -2.25
N HIS A 38 1.60 -13.54 -2.09
CA HIS A 38 0.55 -12.76 -2.74
C HIS A 38 -0.21 -11.90 -1.73
N VAL A 39 -0.35 -10.60 -2.02
CA VAL A 39 -1.19 -9.71 -1.22
C VAL A 39 -2.66 -10.02 -1.49
N GLN A 40 -3.39 -10.38 -0.45
CA GLN A 40 -4.82 -10.66 -0.50
C GLN A 40 -5.63 -9.40 -0.19
N ARG A 41 -5.19 -8.66 0.84
CA ARG A 41 -5.88 -7.48 1.36
C ARG A 41 -4.90 -6.47 1.90
N ALA A 42 -5.32 -5.21 1.94
CA ALA A 42 -4.55 -4.14 2.52
C ALA A 42 -5.45 -3.21 3.36
N TRP A 43 -4.87 -2.61 4.39
CA TRP A 43 -5.48 -1.54 5.16
C TRP A 43 -4.48 -0.40 5.35
N LEU A 44 -4.93 0.83 5.17
CA LEU A 44 -4.16 2.01 5.50
C LEU A 44 -4.80 2.69 6.71
N ASN A 45 -4.06 2.76 7.81
CA ASN A 45 -4.53 3.32 9.08
C ASN A 45 -5.84 2.68 9.60
N GLY A 46 -6.02 1.39 9.34
CA GLY A 46 -7.20 0.61 9.74
C GLY A 46 -8.36 0.64 8.74
N GLU A 47 -8.32 1.51 7.72
CA GLU A 47 -9.32 1.55 6.66
C GLU A 47 -8.94 0.63 5.50
N GLU A 48 -9.92 -0.11 4.97
CA GLU A 48 -9.67 -1.04 3.86
C GLU A 48 -9.19 -0.29 2.61
N LEU A 49 -8.12 -0.80 2.01
CA LEU A 49 -7.47 -0.22 0.85
C LEU A 49 -7.67 -1.16 -0.35
N SER A 50 -8.60 -0.81 -1.24
CA SER A 50 -8.92 -1.57 -2.46
C SER A 50 -7.83 -1.47 -3.54
N ARG A 51 -7.02 -0.41 -3.51
CA ARG A 51 -5.99 -0.11 -4.51
C ARG A 51 -4.63 -0.68 -4.16
N ALA A 52 -3.90 -1.14 -5.19
CA ALA A 52 -2.54 -1.66 -5.06
C ALA A 52 -1.45 -0.55 -5.06
N PHE A 53 -1.80 0.65 -4.60
CA PHE A 53 -0.85 1.77 -4.49
C PHE A 53 -1.24 2.74 -3.37
N ILE A 54 -0.24 3.39 -2.78
CA ILE A 54 -0.41 4.53 -1.87
C ILE A 54 0.27 5.79 -2.41
N TYR A 55 -0.28 6.95 -2.07
CA TYR A 55 0.29 8.25 -2.38
C TYR A 55 1.43 8.59 -1.43
N HIS A 56 2.35 9.42 -1.88
CA HIS A 56 3.44 9.89 -1.01
C HIS A 56 2.91 10.62 0.24
N ARG A 57 1.86 11.45 0.09
CA ARG A 57 1.20 12.16 1.20
C ARG A 57 0.71 11.24 2.32
N GLU A 58 0.36 9.99 1.98
CA GLU A 58 -0.14 8.99 2.93
C GLU A 58 0.99 8.36 3.72
N ILE A 59 2.18 8.25 3.12
CA ILE A 59 3.39 7.78 3.81
C ILE A 59 3.89 8.87 4.75
N VAL A 60 4.01 10.11 4.27
CA VAL A 60 4.62 11.20 5.06
C VAL A 60 3.70 11.75 6.16
N GLY A 61 2.40 11.45 6.08
CA GLY A 61 1.47 11.64 7.18
C GLY A 61 1.69 10.67 8.34
N GLY A 62 2.51 9.63 8.14
CA GLY A 62 2.79 8.58 9.12
C GLY A 62 1.67 7.53 9.19
N GLY A 63 1.74 6.70 10.22
CA GLY A 63 0.73 5.66 10.47
C GLY A 63 1.18 4.27 10.00
N GLU A 64 0.25 3.46 9.51
CA GLU A 64 0.49 2.04 9.22
C GLU A 64 -0.23 1.53 7.96
N LEU A 65 0.52 0.83 7.10
CA LEU A 65 0.00 -0.05 6.06
C LEU A 65 0.05 -1.50 6.57
N THR A 66 -1.12 -2.13 6.71
CA THR A 66 -1.22 -3.56 6.99
C THR A 66 -1.50 -4.30 5.69
N LEU A 67 -0.74 -5.36 5.42
CA LEU A 67 -0.93 -6.27 4.29
C LEU A 67 -1.27 -7.66 4.85
N ASP A 68 -2.25 -8.33 4.25
CA ASP A 68 -2.52 -9.74 4.50
C ASP A 68 -2.02 -10.56 3.32
N LEU A 69 -1.12 -11.51 3.59
CA LEU A 69 -0.48 -12.32 2.55
C LEU A 69 -1.08 -13.74 2.51
N GLY A 70 -1.06 -14.34 1.32
CA GLY A 70 -1.55 -15.70 1.09
C GLY A 70 -0.79 -16.41 -0.04
N PRO A 71 -1.00 -17.72 -0.19
CA PRO A 71 -0.24 -18.55 -1.13
C PRO A 71 -0.75 -18.49 -2.57
N GLU A 72 -1.98 -18.03 -2.78
CA GLU A 72 -2.63 -17.92 -4.10
C GLU A 72 -2.90 -16.45 -4.44
N PRO A 73 -2.93 -16.05 -5.72
CA PRO A 73 -3.24 -14.69 -6.10
C PRO A 73 -4.72 -14.34 -5.85
N ASP A 74 -4.98 -13.16 -5.26
CA ASP A 74 -6.29 -12.52 -5.34
C ASP A 74 -6.38 -11.75 -6.67
N LEU A 75 -7.26 -12.19 -7.56
CA LEU A 75 -7.45 -11.60 -8.88
C LEU A 75 -8.43 -10.42 -8.90
N ALA A 76 -9.09 -10.12 -7.77
CA ALA A 76 -10.04 -9.02 -7.65
C ALA A 76 -9.40 -7.77 -7.04
N TRP A 77 -8.51 -7.92 -6.06
CA TRP A 77 -7.88 -6.79 -5.38
C TRP A 77 -7.03 -5.92 -6.31
N GLY A 78 -7.19 -4.59 -6.25
CA GLY A 78 -6.41 -3.65 -7.06
C GLY A 78 -6.74 -3.59 -8.55
N THR A 79 -7.84 -4.23 -9.00
CA THR A 79 -8.18 -4.33 -10.44
C THR A 79 -9.30 -3.40 -10.90
N GLY A 80 -10.06 -2.80 -9.96
CA GLY A 80 -11.14 -1.88 -10.29
C GLY A 80 -10.65 -0.64 -11.03
N PRO A 81 -11.44 -0.01 -11.93
CA PRO A 81 -11.06 1.24 -12.59
C PRO A 81 -10.55 2.35 -11.65
N PRO A 82 -11.14 2.59 -10.45
CA PRO A 82 -10.60 3.60 -9.52
C PRO A 82 -9.36 3.14 -8.74
N ASP A 83 -9.06 1.83 -8.78
CA ASP A 83 -7.96 1.21 -8.04
C ASP A 83 -6.66 1.16 -8.85
N LEU A 84 -6.73 1.50 -10.14
CA LEU A 84 -5.58 1.58 -11.01
C LEU A 84 -4.69 2.78 -10.65
N PRO A 85 -3.35 2.62 -10.74
CA PRO A 85 -2.45 3.73 -10.54
C PRO A 85 -2.67 4.82 -11.60
N PRO A 86 -2.41 6.10 -11.27
CA PRO A 86 -2.54 7.20 -12.22
C PRO A 86 -1.60 7.01 -13.42
N SER A 87 -2.10 7.32 -14.62
CA SER A 87 -1.36 7.31 -15.88
C SER A 87 -1.69 8.55 -16.71
N MET A 88 -0.70 9.08 -17.43
CA MET A 88 -0.87 10.27 -18.28
C MET A 88 -1.99 10.11 -19.31
N SER A 89 -2.11 8.93 -19.93
CA SER A 89 -3.12 8.65 -20.95
C SER A 89 -4.55 8.62 -20.41
N THR A 90 -4.73 8.26 -19.14
CA THR A 90 -6.04 8.23 -18.47
C THR A 90 -6.40 9.60 -17.89
N GLY A 91 -5.40 10.42 -17.52
CA GLY A 91 -5.60 11.76 -16.95
C GLY A 91 -6.26 12.78 -17.89
N SER A 92 -6.24 12.56 -19.20
CA SER A 92 -6.93 13.44 -20.16
C SER A 92 -8.45 13.21 -20.25
N LEU A 93 -8.98 12.14 -19.67
CA LEU A 93 -10.43 11.87 -19.62
C LEU A 93 -11.07 12.35 -18.31
N PHE A 94 -10.26 12.74 -17.33
CA PHE A 94 -10.69 13.27 -16.04
C PHE A 94 -9.77 14.44 -15.64
N SER A 95 -9.80 15.51 -16.43
CA SER A 95 -9.45 16.85 -15.93
C SER A 95 -10.75 17.57 -15.55
N PRO A 96 -10.90 18.13 -14.35
CA PRO A 96 -11.90 19.17 -14.11
C PRO A 96 -11.59 20.44 -14.92
#